data_AF-A0A2M7IZD9-F1
#
_entry.id   AF-A0A2M7IZD9-F1
#
_cell.length_a   1.000
_cell.length_b   1.000
_cell.length_c   1.000
_cell.angle_alpha   90.00
_cell.angle_beta   90.00
_cell.angle_gamma   90.00
#
_symmetry.space_group_name_H-M   'P 1'
#
loop_
_entity.id
_entity.type
_entity.pdbx_description
1 polymer ?
#
loop_
_entity_poly.entity_id
_entity_poly.type
_entity_poly.pdbx_seq_one_letter_code
_entity_poly.pdbx_strand_id
1 'polypeptide(L)'
;MNPIRTLLIVAAISLTGCAATHTNNPADPFESFNRGVYQFNDSVDKVVTKPLAKGYNAVVPAFGKQLVSNFFSNLDDVIVTANDLLQFKFAQAVSDGSRFLINSTFGVVGLLDIASRLEKHNEDFGQTMGYWGVQSGPYLMLPILGPSSVRDGVGSLGDGQVSLISNTSHVRTRNQMYLTKGINRRAHLLTEETVLDGAMIDRYSFIRDAYLQRRQSLVYDGNPPQQSDDDEDTNFEYQPETPAPAAPAPEPAPAKPTSENTGDTNVAPVTASQPAPGLAVPVAINTSQNIQSNVYEAGVYKIWLAQH
;
A
#
# COMPACT_ATOMS: atom_id res chain seq x y z
N MET A 1 -30.81 24.69 -7.52
CA MET A 1 -29.45 25.27 -7.55
C MET A 1 -29.28 26.02 -8.86
N ASN A 2 -28.78 27.25 -8.85
CA ASN A 2 -28.72 28.06 -10.08
C ASN A 2 -27.55 27.55 -10.95
N PRO A 3 -27.76 27.20 -12.24
CA PRO A 3 -26.71 26.59 -13.08
C PRO A 3 -25.49 27.50 -13.24
N ILE A 4 -25.70 28.81 -13.30
CA ILE A 4 -24.65 29.84 -13.34
C ILE A 4 -23.74 29.76 -12.10
N ARG A 5 -24.28 29.48 -10.91
CA ARG A 5 -23.46 29.30 -9.69
C ARG A 5 -22.65 28.01 -9.75
N THR A 6 -23.23 26.92 -10.26
CA THR A 6 -22.49 25.66 -10.45
C THR A 6 -21.34 25.83 -11.44
N LEU A 7 -21.59 26.50 -12.57
CA LEU A 7 -20.60 26.76 -13.62
C LEU A 7 -19.46 27.68 -13.13
N LEU A 8 -19.78 28.72 -12.34
CA LEU A 8 -18.76 29.58 -11.71
C LEU A 8 -17.92 28.85 -10.67
N ILE A 9 -18.50 27.91 -9.91
CA ILE A 9 -17.75 27.07 -8.95
C ILE A 9 -16.80 26.12 -9.70
N VAL A 10 -17.27 25.46 -10.76
CA VAL A 10 -16.43 24.60 -11.61
C VAL A 10 -15.28 25.41 -12.22
N ALA A 11 -15.57 26.57 -12.81
CA ALA A 11 -14.53 27.45 -13.39
C ALA A 11 -13.53 27.95 -12.34
N ALA A 12 -13.98 28.31 -11.14
CA ALA A 12 -13.08 28.73 -10.05
C ALA A 12 -12.12 27.61 -9.63
N ILE A 13 -12.60 26.35 -9.58
CA ILE A 13 -11.76 25.17 -9.31
C ILE A 13 -10.75 24.95 -10.45
N SER A 14 -11.14 25.19 -11.71
CA SER A 14 -10.25 25.06 -12.87
C SER A 14 -9.05 26.03 -12.84
N LEU A 15 -9.22 27.25 -12.32
CA LEU A 15 -8.17 28.28 -12.37
C LEU A 15 -7.07 28.11 -11.31
N THR A 16 -7.28 27.31 -10.27
CA THR A 16 -6.27 27.07 -9.20
C THR A 16 -5.19 26.03 -9.53
N GLY A 17 -5.25 25.37 -10.70
CA GLY A 17 -4.36 24.25 -11.03
C GLY A 17 -2.96 24.61 -11.56
N CYS A 18 -2.71 25.86 -11.96
CA CYS A 18 -1.53 26.24 -12.77
C CYS A 18 -0.23 26.49 -11.99
N ALA A 19 -0.08 25.94 -10.78
CA ALA A 19 1.08 26.17 -9.89
C ALA A 19 1.78 24.88 -9.43
N ALA A 20 1.80 23.84 -10.28
CA ALA A 20 2.58 22.63 -10.06
C ALA A 20 4.03 22.81 -10.56
N THR A 21 5.01 22.80 -9.66
CA THR A 21 6.43 22.73 -10.02
C THR A 21 6.79 21.32 -10.47
N HIS A 22 7.33 21.17 -11.68
CA HIS A 22 7.68 19.86 -12.25
C HIS A 22 8.80 19.14 -11.48
N THR A 23 8.43 18.16 -10.66
CA THR A 23 9.19 16.92 -10.48
C THR A 23 8.55 15.85 -11.35
N ASN A 24 9.18 15.49 -12.46
CA ASN A 24 8.63 14.51 -13.41
C ASN A 24 8.84 13.07 -12.89
N ASN A 25 8.05 12.67 -11.90
CA ASN A 25 7.82 11.26 -11.63
C ASN A 25 6.73 10.74 -12.61
N PRO A 26 7.03 9.81 -13.54
CA PRO A 26 6.05 9.32 -14.50
C PRO A 26 4.82 8.66 -13.86
N ALA A 27 5.00 8.05 -12.68
CA ALA A 27 3.91 7.43 -11.91
C ALA A 27 3.07 8.45 -11.12
N ASP A 28 3.60 9.65 -10.85
CA ASP A 28 2.96 10.69 -10.04
C ASP A 28 3.03 12.10 -10.69
N PRO A 29 2.49 12.32 -11.91
CA PRO A 29 2.51 13.63 -12.57
C PRO A 29 1.84 14.77 -11.79
N PHE A 30 1.04 14.43 -10.77
CA PHE A 30 0.30 15.36 -9.93
C PHE A 30 0.85 15.43 -8.49
N GLU A 31 2.09 15.00 -8.25
CA GLU A 31 2.73 14.88 -6.93
C GLU A 31 2.48 16.08 -6.01
N SER A 32 2.62 17.31 -6.50
CA SER A 32 2.40 18.53 -5.71
C SER A 32 0.96 18.68 -5.19
N PHE A 33 -0.04 18.39 -6.02
CA PHE A 33 -1.45 18.31 -5.61
C PHE A 33 -1.69 17.12 -4.68
N ASN A 34 -1.17 15.95 -5.05
CA ASN A 34 -1.38 14.71 -4.33
C ASN A 34 -0.81 14.74 -2.91
N ARG A 35 0.39 15.33 -2.72
CA ARG A 35 0.99 15.60 -1.40
C ARG A 35 0.17 16.60 -0.58
N GLY A 36 -0.41 17.63 -1.21
CA GLY A 36 -1.32 18.56 -0.56
C GLY A 36 -2.59 17.89 -0.04
N VAL A 37 -3.22 17.04 -0.85
CA VAL A 37 -4.40 16.26 -0.43
C VAL A 37 -4.03 15.20 0.62
N TYR A 38 -2.83 14.61 0.55
CA TYR A 38 -2.33 13.72 1.61
C TYR A 38 -2.21 14.45 2.95
N GLN A 39 -1.64 15.66 3.00
CA GLN A 39 -1.57 16.45 4.24
C GLN A 39 -2.95 16.80 4.81
N PHE A 40 -3.93 17.09 3.93
CA PHE A 40 -5.33 17.29 4.33
C PHE A 40 -5.92 15.99 4.92
N ASN A 41 -5.76 14.85 4.24
CA ASN A 41 -6.29 13.56 4.69
C ASN A 41 -5.67 13.12 6.04
N ASP A 42 -4.35 13.26 6.19
CA ASP A 42 -3.60 12.99 7.41
C ASP A 42 -4.04 13.91 8.58
N SER A 43 -4.31 15.19 8.30
CA SER A 43 -4.85 16.13 9.29
C SER A 43 -6.27 15.75 9.73
N VAL A 44 -7.14 15.37 8.79
CA VAL A 44 -8.51 14.90 9.08
C VAL A 44 -8.48 13.60 9.87
N ASP A 45 -7.58 12.66 9.55
CA ASP A 45 -7.42 11.44 10.32
C ASP A 45 -6.95 11.73 11.75
N LYS A 46 -5.87 12.51 11.93
CA LYS A 46 -5.32 12.85 13.25
C LYS A 46 -6.31 13.57 14.16
N VAL A 47 -7.14 14.47 13.61
CA VAL A 47 -8.09 15.29 14.38
C VAL A 47 -9.46 14.64 14.55
N VAL A 48 -9.92 13.83 13.59
CA VAL A 48 -11.29 13.30 13.57
C VAL A 48 -11.32 11.76 13.55
N THR A 49 -10.77 11.13 12.51
CA THR A 49 -10.98 9.68 12.29
C THR A 49 -10.25 8.82 13.32
N LYS A 50 -9.02 9.14 13.67
CA LYS A 50 -8.18 8.41 14.64
C LYS A 50 -8.73 8.54 16.09
N PRO A 51 -9.17 9.72 16.58
CA PRO A 51 -9.92 9.83 17.82
C PRO A 51 -11.23 9.02 17.84
N LEU A 52 -12.06 9.11 16.79
CA LEU A 52 -13.31 8.34 16.69
C LEU A 52 -13.07 6.83 16.68
N ALA A 53 -12.08 6.37 15.92
CA ALA A 53 -11.65 4.96 15.87
C ALA A 53 -11.12 4.46 17.23
N LYS A 54 -10.41 5.29 17.99
CA LYS A 54 -9.99 4.96 19.37
C LYS A 54 -11.19 4.84 20.31
N GLY A 55 -12.14 5.78 20.25
CA GLY A 55 -13.38 5.72 21.03
C GLY A 55 -14.22 4.49 20.71
N TYR A 56 -14.37 4.16 19.42
CA TYR A 56 -15.04 2.95 18.96
C TYR A 56 -14.36 1.67 19.47
N ASN A 57 -13.02 1.61 19.43
CA ASN A 57 -12.25 0.50 19.99
C ASN A 57 -12.39 0.34 21.52
N ALA A 58 -12.62 1.43 22.25
CA ALA A 58 -12.78 1.43 23.70
C ALA A 58 -14.21 1.04 24.16
N VAL A 59 -15.23 1.33 23.34
CA VAL A 59 -16.65 1.07 23.68
C VAL A 59 -17.15 -0.25 23.09
N VAL A 60 -16.71 -0.64 21.89
CA VAL A 60 -17.25 -1.81 21.18
C VAL A 60 -16.32 -3.03 21.34
N PRO A 61 -16.81 -4.13 21.94
CA PRO A 61 -16.01 -5.34 22.14
C PRO A 61 -15.65 -6.00 20.81
N ALA A 62 -14.59 -6.81 20.80
CA ALA A 62 -14.05 -7.45 19.58
C ALA A 62 -15.13 -8.15 18.73
N PHE A 63 -16.03 -8.91 19.36
CA PHE A 63 -17.16 -9.55 18.69
C PHE A 63 -18.09 -8.55 18.00
N GLY A 64 -18.47 -7.45 18.66
CA GLY A 64 -19.33 -6.42 18.07
C GLY A 64 -18.70 -5.74 16.86
N LYS A 65 -17.38 -5.52 16.88
CA LYS A 65 -16.62 -4.99 15.72
C LYS A 65 -16.58 -6.01 14.58
N GLN A 66 -16.41 -7.29 14.90
CA GLN A 66 -16.50 -8.38 13.92
C GLN A 66 -17.88 -8.44 13.25
N LEU A 67 -18.99 -8.32 14.00
CA LEU A 67 -20.34 -8.27 13.40
C LEU A 67 -20.49 -7.10 12.40
N VAL A 68 -19.95 -5.92 12.74
CA VAL A 68 -19.97 -4.73 11.87
C VAL A 68 -19.07 -4.93 10.63
N SER A 69 -17.90 -5.54 10.79
CA SER A 69 -17.02 -5.92 9.67
C SER A 69 -17.69 -6.94 8.73
N ASN A 70 -18.30 -8.00 9.27
CA ASN A 70 -19.03 -9.01 8.50
C ASN A 70 -20.20 -8.36 7.72
N PHE A 71 -20.99 -7.52 8.38
CA PHE A 71 -22.15 -6.86 7.75
C PHE A 71 -21.74 -6.03 6.53
N PHE A 72 -20.71 -5.19 6.65
CA PHE A 72 -20.24 -4.41 5.50
C PHE A 72 -19.56 -5.28 4.45
N SER A 73 -18.79 -6.30 4.83
CA SER A 73 -18.22 -7.28 3.91
C SER A 73 -19.29 -7.98 3.08
N ASN A 74 -20.41 -8.39 3.69
CA ASN A 74 -21.56 -8.99 3.01
C ASN A 74 -22.28 -8.01 2.06
N LEU A 75 -22.33 -6.70 2.37
CA LEU A 75 -22.84 -5.71 1.42
C LEU A 75 -21.89 -5.48 0.23
N ASP A 76 -20.59 -5.67 0.45
CA ASP A 76 -19.56 -5.53 -0.58
C ASP A 76 -19.45 -6.79 -1.46
N ASP A 77 -19.78 -7.98 -0.96
CA ASP A 77 -19.83 -9.25 -1.73
C ASP A 77 -20.73 -9.12 -3.00
N VAL A 78 -21.72 -8.22 -2.99
CA VAL A 78 -22.57 -7.89 -4.16
C VAL A 78 -21.79 -7.16 -5.27
N ILE A 79 -20.85 -6.29 -4.89
CA ILE A 79 -19.96 -5.57 -5.82
C ILE A 79 -18.91 -6.54 -6.37
N VAL A 80 -18.35 -7.40 -5.51
CA VAL A 80 -17.40 -8.47 -5.90
C VAL A 80 -18.06 -9.38 -6.94
N THR A 81 -19.21 -9.99 -6.61
CA THR A 81 -19.97 -10.89 -7.49
C THR A 81 -20.29 -10.26 -8.86
N ALA A 82 -20.62 -8.96 -8.89
CA ALA A 82 -20.89 -8.25 -10.14
C ALA A 82 -19.64 -8.06 -11.00
N ASN A 83 -18.49 -7.80 -10.38
CA ASN A 83 -17.21 -7.63 -11.07
C ASN A 83 -16.60 -8.97 -11.49
N ASP A 84 -16.71 -10.03 -10.69
CA ASP A 84 -16.44 -11.42 -11.11
C ASP A 84 -17.25 -11.77 -12.38
N LEU A 85 -18.53 -11.37 -12.39
CA LEU A 85 -19.45 -11.34 -13.54
C LEU A 85 -18.81 -10.79 -14.81
N LEU A 86 -18.33 -9.55 -14.70
CA LEU A 86 -17.77 -8.74 -15.80
C LEU A 86 -16.37 -9.19 -16.23
N GLN A 87 -15.63 -9.90 -15.37
CA GLN A 87 -14.31 -10.50 -15.67
C GLN A 87 -14.40 -11.99 -16.05
N PHE A 88 -15.62 -12.53 -16.21
CA PHE A 88 -15.88 -13.96 -16.48
C PHE A 88 -15.27 -14.93 -15.44
N LYS A 89 -14.98 -14.48 -14.22
CA LYS A 89 -14.46 -15.28 -13.11
C LYS A 89 -15.58 -16.10 -12.44
N PHE A 90 -16.29 -16.90 -13.23
CA PHE A 90 -17.54 -17.57 -12.82
C PHE A 90 -17.44 -18.41 -11.53
N ALA A 91 -16.28 -19.00 -11.22
CA ALA A 91 -16.07 -19.73 -9.97
C ALA A 91 -16.06 -18.79 -8.74
N GLN A 92 -15.44 -17.61 -8.87
CA GLN A 92 -15.40 -16.58 -7.84
C GLN A 92 -16.81 -16.00 -7.64
N ALA A 93 -17.49 -15.63 -8.74
CA ALA A 93 -18.88 -15.16 -8.73
C ALA A 93 -19.85 -16.11 -8.00
N VAL A 94 -19.71 -17.42 -8.22
CA VAL A 94 -20.53 -18.42 -7.54
C VAL A 94 -20.14 -18.55 -6.06
N SER A 95 -18.87 -18.38 -5.70
CA SER A 95 -18.41 -18.37 -4.31
C SER A 95 -18.95 -17.16 -3.55
N ASP A 96 -18.61 -15.93 -3.97
CA ASP A 96 -18.98 -14.70 -3.28
C ASP A 96 -20.48 -14.39 -3.37
N GLY A 97 -21.13 -14.74 -4.48
CA GLY A 97 -22.59 -14.71 -4.59
C GLY A 97 -23.28 -15.67 -3.62
N SER A 98 -22.70 -16.86 -3.41
CA SER A 98 -23.19 -17.80 -2.38
C SER A 98 -22.88 -17.30 -0.97
N ARG A 99 -21.72 -16.64 -0.74
CA ARG A 99 -21.39 -16.00 0.54
C ARG A 99 -22.44 -14.96 0.91
N PHE A 100 -22.73 -14.03 0.00
CA PHE A 100 -23.78 -13.01 0.17
C PHE A 100 -25.14 -13.64 0.51
N LEU A 101 -25.59 -14.63 -0.27
CA LEU A 101 -26.91 -15.25 -0.07
C LEU A 101 -27.01 -16.02 1.27
N ILE A 102 -25.98 -16.80 1.62
CA ILE A 102 -25.95 -17.59 2.86
C ILE A 102 -25.85 -16.68 4.08
N ASN A 103 -24.96 -15.69 4.07
CA ASN A 103 -24.76 -14.77 5.18
C ASN A 103 -25.94 -13.79 5.34
N SER A 104 -26.58 -13.37 4.25
CA SER A 104 -27.80 -12.56 4.33
C SER A 104 -28.98 -13.36 4.90
N THR A 105 -29.14 -14.62 4.48
CA THR A 105 -30.30 -15.47 4.86
C THR A 105 -30.16 -16.10 6.25
N PHE A 106 -29.03 -16.75 6.52
CA PHE A 106 -28.78 -17.50 7.75
C PHE A 106 -27.87 -16.75 8.73
N GLY A 107 -27.02 -15.86 8.22
CA GLY A 107 -26.09 -15.05 9.02
C GLY A 107 -26.68 -13.77 9.61
N VAL A 108 -28.01 -13.66 9.71
CA VAL A 108 -28.72 -12.46 10.21
C VAL A 108 -28.33 -11.20 9.43
N VAL A 109 -28.68 -11.17 8.13
CA VAL A 109 -28.40 -10.04 7.22
C VAL A 109 -26.90 -9.70 7.13
N GLY A 110 -26.05 -10.72 7.17
CA GLY A 110 -24.59 -10.58 7.03
C GLY A 110 -23.81 -10.32 8.33
N LEU A 111 -24.45 -10.25 9.50
CA LEU A 111 -23.75 -10.05 10.78
C LEU A 111 -22.86 -11.24 11.16
N LEU A 112 -23.23 -12.47 10.78
CA LEU A 112 -22.49 -13.71 11.05
C LEU A 112 -21.98 -14.33 9.74
N ASP A 113 -20.68 -14.62 9.64
CA ASP A 113 -20.11 -15.31 8.47
C ASP A 113 -20.29 -16.84 8.54
N ILE A 114 -21.52 -17.28 8.26
CA ILE A 114 -21.90 -18.69 8.12
C ILE A 114 -21.23 -19.32 6.90
N ALA A 115 -20.97 -18.51 5.86
CA ALA A 115 -20.34 -18.90 4.61
C ALA A 115 -18.80 -18.92 4.67
N SER A 116 -18.19 -18.78 5.85
CA SER A 116 -16.73 -18.71 6.09
C SER A 116 -15.89 -19.89 5.56
N ARG A 117 -16.51 -20.95 5.04
CA ARG A 117 -15.87 -22.07 4.32
C ARG A 117 -15.75 -21.87 2.80
N LEU A 118 -16.47 -20.90 2.24
CA LEU A 118 -16.35 -20.50 0.85
C LEU A 118 -15.24 -19.45 0.72
N GLU A 119 -14.43 -19.58 -0.32
CA GLU A 119 -13.37 -18.63 -0.65
C GLU A 119 -13.96 -17.24 -0.92
N LYS A 120 -13.28 -16.19 -0.46
CA LYS A 120 -13.74 -14.80 -0.58
C LYS A 120 -12.78 -14.02 -1.47
N HIS A 121 -13.32 -13.40 -2.51
CA HIS A 121 -12.57 -12.53 -3.41
C HIS A 121 -12.87 -11.04 -3.07
N ASN A 122 -12.13 -10.13 -3.72
CA ASN A 122 -12.23 -8.69 -3.45
C ASN A 122 -12.10 -7.91 -4.77
N GLU A 123 -13.11 -8.04 -5.63
CA GLU A 123 -13.17 -7.42 -6.96
C GLU A 123 -13.91 -6.09 -6.99
N ASP A 124 -13.49 -5.20 -7.90
CA ASP A 124 -14.07 -3.88 -8.12
C ASP A 124 -14.02 -3.43 -9.58
N PHE A 125 -14.75 -2.38 -9.93
CA PHE A 125 -14.88 -1.94 -11.32
C PHE A 125 -13.59 -1.32 -11.88
N GLY A 126 -12.67 -0.87 -11.02
CA GLY A 126 -11.31 -0.52 -11.40
C GLY A 126 -10.47 -1.74 -11.79
N GLN A 127 -10.57 -2.84 -11.04
CA GLN A 127 -9.97 -4.14 -11.39
C GLN A 127 -10.57 -4.69 -12.69
N THR A 128 -11.90 -4.67 -12.82
CA THR A 128 -12.61 -5.06 -14.05
C THR A 128 -12.15 -4.26 -15.26
N MET A 129 -12.02 -2.93 -15.13
CA MET A 129 -11.46 -2.11 -16.22
C MET A 129 -10.01 -2.51 -16.54
N GLY A 130 -9.19 -2.84 -15.53
CA GLY A 130 -7.83 -3.37 -15.71
C GLY A 130 -7.79 -4.71 -16.47
N TYR A 131 -8.66 -5.65 -16.12
CA TYR A 131 -8.84 -6.94 -16.80
C TYR A 131 -9.18 -6.75 -18.29
N TRP A 132 -10.02 -5.77 -18.60
CA TRP A 132 -10.35 -5.36 -19.98
C TRP A 132 -9.30 -4.45 -20.65
N GLY A 133 -8.09 -4.36 -20.10
CA GLY A 133 -6.94 -3.66 -20.69
C GLY A 133 -6.91 -2.14 -20.47
N VAL A 134 -7.81 -1.58 -19.66
CA VAL A 134 -7.77 -0.15 -19.32
C VAL A 134 -6.62 0.10 -18.35
N GLN A 135 -5.66 0.90 -18.81
CA GLN A 135 -4.50 1.32 -18.03
C GLN A 135 -4.92 2.10 -16.78
N SER A 136 -4.15 1.94 -15.70
CA SER A 136 -4.39 2.62 -14.41
C SER A 136 -4.47 4.15 -14.56
N GLY A 137 -3.61 4.69 -15.43
CA GLY A 137 -3.39 6.12 -15.58
C GLY A 137 -2.60 6.72 -14.40
N PRO A 138 -2.46 8.06 -14.35
CA PRO A 138 -1.78 8.76 -13.26
C PRO A 138 -2.31 8.40 -11.87
N TYR A 139 -1.40 8.38 -10.89
CA TYR A 139 -1.77 8.34 -9.48
C TYR A 139 -2.50 9.62 -9.06
N LEU A 140 -3.52 9.48 -8.21
CA LEU A 140 -4.32 10.56 -7.65
C LEU A 140 -4.59 10.31 -6.17
N MET A 141 -4.26 11.28 -5.32
CA MET A 141 -4.67 11.27 -3.92
C MET A 141 -6.01 11.99 -3.78
N LEU A 142 -7.06 11.26 -3.45
CA LEU A 142 -8.43 11.79 -3.36
C LEU A 142 -8.74 12.33 -1.95
N PRO A 143 -9.43 13.48 -1.81
CA PRO A 143 -9.83 13.99 -0.50
C PRO A 143 -10.77 13.01 0.22
N ILE A 144 -10.43 12.69 1.48
CA ILE A 144 -11.09 11.70 2.36
C ILE A 144 -10.98 10.24 1.87
N LEU A 145 -11.07 9.99 0.55
CA LEU A 145 -11.03 8.66 -0.06
C LEU A 145 -9.61 8.06 -0.21
N GLY A 146 -8.57 8.90 -0.17
CA GLY A 146 -7.18 8.46 -0.12
C GLY A 146 -6.59 8.03 -1.48
N PRO A 147 -5.59 7.12 -1.47
CA PRO A 147 -4.86 6.70 -2.67
C PRO A 147 -5.78 6.18 -3.78
N SER A 148 -5.56 6.60 -5.01
CA SER A 148 -6.35 6.18 -6.17
C SER A 148 -5.53 6.28 -7.47
N SER A 149 -6.09 5.76 -8.56
CA SER A 149 -5.65 6.04 -9.93
C SER A 149 -6.79 6.71 -10.70
N VAL A 150 -6.53 7.26 -11.88
CA VAL A 150 -7.62 7.77 -12.75
C VAL A 150 -8.65 6.66 -13.03
N ARG A 151 -8.19 5.45 -13.35
CA ARG A 151 -9.06 4.28 -13.59
C ARG A 151 -9.84 3.88 -12.35
N ASP A 152 -9.18 3.73 -11.20
CA ASP A 152 -9.82 3.21 -9.99
C ASP A 152 -10.76 4.25 -9.34
N GLY A 153 -10.47 5.54 -9.53
CA GLY A 153 -11.39 6.65 -9.23
C GLY A 153 -12.70 6.55 -10.03
N VAL A 154 -12.61 6.32 -11.35
CA VAL A 154 -13.77 6.03 -12.21
C VAL A 154 -14.44 4.70 -11.82
N GLY A 155 -13.63 3.70 -11.44
CA GLY A 155 -14.07 2.40 -10.90
C GLY A 155 -15.12 2.57 -9.81
N SER A 156 -14.79 3.34 -8.77
CA SER A 156 -15.68 3.59 -7.64
C SER A 156 -17.02 4.26 -7.98
N LEU A 157 -17.14 4.93 -9.14
CA LEU A 157 -18.42 5.45 -9.64
C LEU A 157 -19.28 4.37 -10.28
N GLY A 158 -18.65 3.36 -10.90
CA GLY A 158 -19.29 2.13 -11.41
C GLY A 158 -19.73 1.21 -10.27
N ASP A 159 -18.83 0.90 -9.32
CA ASP A 159 -19.17 0.17 -8.09
C ASP A 159 -20.29 0.88 -7.31
N GLY A 160 -20.30 2.22 -7.36
CA GLY A 160 -21.35 3.06 -6.80
C GLY A 160 -22.75 2.83 -7.39
N GLN A 161 -22.88 2.23 -8.59
CA GLN A 161 -24.19 1.87 -9.17
C GLN A 161 -24.73 0.56 -8.58
N VAL A 162 -23.85 -0.38 -8.22
CA VAL A 162 -24.21 -1.70 -7.66
C VAL A 162 -24.29 -1.66 -6.13
N SER A 163 -23.49 -0.83 -5.48
CA SER A 163 -23.40 -0.74 -4.02
C SER A 163 -24.74 -0.45 -3.35
N LEU A 164 -25.15 -1.36 -2.45
CA LEU A 164 -26.36 -1.22 -1.63
C LEU A 164 -26.29 0.02 -0.70
N ILE A 165 -25.08 0.44 -0.31
CA ILE A 165 -24.87 1.64 0.50
C ILE A 165 -25.13 2.89 -0.37
N SER A 166 -24.51 2.99 -1.55
CA SER A 166 -24.71 4.14 -2.47
C SER A 166 -26.19 4.36 -2.80
N ASN A 167 -26.88 3.28 -3.14
CA ASN A 167 -28.29 3.25 -3.54
C ASN A 167 -29.28 3.46 -2.37
N THR A 168 -28.82 3.53 -1.12
CA THR A 168 -29.68 3.87 0.01
C THR A 168 -30.18 5.32 -0.11
N SER A 169 -31.47 5.45 -0.45
CA SER A 169 -32.12 6.75 -0.73
C SER A 169 -32.18 7.68 0.49
N HIS A 170 -32.24 7.15 1.70
CA HIS A 170 -32.23 7.96 2.92
C HIS A 170 -30.80 8.43 3.25
N VAL A 171 -30.45 9.63 2.78
CA VAL A 171 -29.11 10.23 2.87
C VAL A 171 -28.49 10.16 4.28
N ARG A 172 -29.29 10.34 5.35
CA ARG A 172 -28.78 10.21 6.73
C ARG A 172 -28.26 8.81 7.03
N THR A 173 -29.04 7.77 6.69
CA THR A 173 -28.69 6.36 6.89
C THR A 173 -27.47 5.99 6.05
N ARG A 174 -27.44 6.39 4.77
CA ARG A 174 -26.28 6.18 3.90
C ARG A 174 -25.00 6.80 4.46
N ASN A 175 -25.07 8.05 4.90
CA ASN A 175 -23.91 8.75 5.48
C ASN A 175 -23.49 8.12 6.82
N GLN A 176 -24.44 7.64 7.63
CA GLN A 176 -24.15 6.86 8.84
C GLN A 176 -23.51 5.49 8.53
N MET A 177 -23.93 4.80 7.47
CA MET A 177 -23.32 3.56 7.00
C MET A 177 -21.87 3.78 6.58
N TYR A 178 -21.59 4.77 5.71
CA TYR A 178 -20.21 5.11 5.33
C TYR A 178 -19.35 5.52 6.52
N LEU A 179 -19.86 6.36 7.42
CA LEU A 179 -19.14 6.76 8.63
C LEU A 179 -18.83 5.57 9.54
N THR A 180 -19.78 4.65 9.73
CA THR A 180 -19.58 3.45 10.55
C THR A 180 -18.59 2.48 9.90
N LYS A 181 -18.70 2.25 8.58
CA LYS A 181 -17.75 1.44 7.81
C LYS A 181 -16.33 1.99 7.91
N GLY A 182 -16.18 3.31 7.73
CA GLY A 182 -14.89 4.02 7.83
C GLY A 182 -14.27 3.99 9.23
N ILE A 183 -15.05 4.29 10.27
CA ILE A 183 -14.58 4.24 11.67
C ILE A 183 -14.19 2.81 12.04
N ASN A 184 -15.01 1.81 11.71
CA ASN A 184 -14.72 0.40 12.00
C ASN A 184 -13.44 -0.07 11.28
N ARG A 185 -13.29 0.23 9.97
CA ARG A 185 -12.07 -0.07 9.21
C ARG A 185 -10.84 0.60 9.84
N ARG A 186 -10.89 1.91 10.13
CA ARG A 186 -9.76 2.62 10.76
C ARG A 186 -9.44 2.06 12.15
N ALA A 187 -10.45 1.65 12.92
CA ALA A 187 -10.28 1.07 14.24
C ALA A 187 -9.54 -0.28 14.23
N HIS A 188 -9.73 -1.11 13.21
CA HIS A 188 -8.89 -2.29 12.99
C HIS A 188 -7.42 -1.88 12.69
N LEU A 189 -7.21 -0.90 11.80
CA LEU A 189 -5.87 -0.43 11.39
C LEU A 189 -5.06 0.29 12.50
N LEU A 190 -5.69 0.75 13.58
CA LEU A 190 -4.98 1.39 14.72
C LEU A 190 -3.96 0.46 15.39
N THR A 191 -4.12 -0.86 15.27
CA THR A 191 -3.23 -1.86 15.86
C THR A 191 -1.92 -2.00 15.07
N GLU A 192 -1.97 -1.71 13.77
CA GLU A 192 -0.91 -2.02 12.79
C GLU A 192 -0.13 -0.77 12.36
N GLU A 193 -0.68 0.41 12.63
CA GLU A 193 -0.07 1.73 12.34
C GLU A 193 1.29 1.96 13.01
N THR A 194 1.56 1.32 14.14
CA THR A 194 2.82 1.45 14.91
C THR A 194 4.06 1.00 14.15
N VAL A 195 3.90 0.19 13.09
CA VAL A 195 4.99 -0.29 12.23
C VAL A 195 5.52 0.82 11.30
N LEU A 196 4.68 1.78 10.89
CA LEU A 196 5.08 2.84 9.95
C LEU A 196 5.68 4.08 10.63
N ASP A 197 5.12 4.49 11.77
CA ASP A 197 5.39 5.80 12.39
C ASP A 197 6.87 6.01 12.80
N GLY A 198 7.70 4.96 12.82
CA GLY A 198 9.12 5.01 13.21
C GLY A 198 10.16 4.71 12.12
N ALA A 199 9.76 4.38 10.88
CA ALA A 199 10.66 3.72 9.91
C ALA A 199 10.89 4.45 8.58
N MET A 200 10.18 5.55 8.29
CA MET A 200 10.08 6.08 6.92
C MET A 200 10.34 7.59 6.82
N ILE A 201 11.24 7.98 5.92
CA ILE A 201 11.60 9.38 5.65
C ILE A 201 10.49 10.08 4.84
N ASP A 202 9.92 9.40 3.84
CA ASP A 202 8.75 9.90 3.08
C ASP A 202 7.60 8.89 3.09
N ARG A 203 6.68 9.07 4.04
CA ARG A 203 5.47 8.27 4.18
C ARG A 203 4.50 8.44 3.01
N TYR A 204 4.53 9.56 2.28
CA TYR A 204 3.65 9.75 1.12
C TYR A 204 4.06 8.84 -0.04
N SER A 205 5.34 8.85 -0.43
CA SER A 205 5.83 8.00 -1.52
C SER A 205 5.60 6.53 -1.19
N PHE A 206 5.91 6.09 0.03
CA PHE A 206 5.63 4.71 0.46
C PHE A 206 4.15 4.31 0.30
N ILE A 207 3.21 5.19 0.68
CA ILE A 207 1.76 4.93 0.54
C ILE A 207 1.35 4.86 -0.94
N ARG A 208 1.87 5.75 -1.80
CA ARG A 208 1.64 5.72 -3.25
C ARG A 208 2.16 4.42 -3.85
N ASP A 209 3.41 4.08 -3.58
CA ASP A 209 4.12 3.00 -4.24
C ASP A 209 3.54 1.63 -3.81
N ALA A 210 3.23 1.46 -2.52
CA ALA A 210 2.51 0.29 -2.02
C ALA A 210 1.06 0.18 -2.56
N TYR A 211 0.36 1.31 -2.76
CA TYR A 211 -0.95 1.31 -3.40
C TYR A 211 -0.87 0.85 -4.86
N LEU A 212 0.04 1.44 -5.65
CA LEU A 212 0.24 1.06 -7.06
C LEU A 212 0.63 -0.41 -7.19
N GLN A 213 1.53 -0.90 -6.34
CA GLN A 213 1.92 -2.32 -6.30
C GLN A 213 0.74 -3.25 -5.98
N ARG A 214 -0.12 -2.93 -4.98
CA ARG A 214 -1.35 -3.71 -4.74
C ARG A 214 -2.30 -3.64 -5.93
N ARG A 215 -2.56 -2.47 -6.52
CA ARG A 215 -3.49 -2.35 -7.64
C ARG A 215 -3.01 -3.10 -8.89
N GLN A 216 -1.71 -3.16 -9.15
CA GLN A 216 -1.15 -4.01 -10.20
C GLN A 216 -1.32 -5.49 -9.84
N SER A 217 -0.96 -5.90 -8.61
CA SER A 217 -1.10 -7.29 -8.15
C SER A 217 -2.56 -7.79 -8.24
N LEU A 218 -3.52 -6.97 -7.82
CA LEU A 218 -4.96 -7.26 -7.87
C LEU A 218 -5.50 -7.51 -9.28
N VAL A 219 -5.20 -6.61 -10.23
CA VAL A 219 -5.64 -6.70 -11.64
C VAL A 219 -5.18 -8.00 -12.33
N TYR A 220 -4.13 -8.63 -11.81
CA TYR A 220 -3.55 -9.87 -12.35
C TYR A 220 -3.63 -11.05 -11.38
N ASP A 221 -4.62 -11.09 -10.48
CA ASP A 221 -4.88 -12.23 -9.55
C ASP A 221 -3.64 -12.66 -8.72
N GLY A 222 -2.80 -11.70 -8.33
CA GLY A 222 -1.55 -11.94 -7.60
C GLY A 222 -0.32 -12.23 -8.47
N ASN A 223 -0.49 -12.44 -9.78
CA ASN A 223 0.58 -12.76 -10.74
C ASN A 223 0.73 -11.66 -11.82
N PRO A 224 1.17 -10.45 -11.45
CA PRO A 224 1.41 -9.38 -12.42
C PRO A 224 2.51 -9.78 -13.43
N PRO A 225 2.45 -9.27 -14.68
CA PRO A 225 3.54 -9.45 -15.63
C PRO A 225 4.82 -8.86 -15.05
N GLN A 226 5.94 -9.56 -15.25
CA GLN A 226 7.25 -9.01 -14.97
C GLN A 226 7.45 -7.78 -15.87
N GLN A 227 7.87 -6.67 -15.27
CA GLN A 227 8.28 -5.49 -16.02
C GLN A 227 9.55 -5.88 -16.77
N SER A 228 9.53 -5.77 -18.10
CA SER A 228 10.72 -5.93 -18.93
C SER A 228 11.62 -4.72 -18.75
N ASP A 229 12.90 -4.95 -18.43
CA ASP A 229 13.89 -3.88 -18.24
C ASP A 229 14.09 -3.02 -19.53
N ASP A 230 13.57 -3.49 -20.67
CA ASP A 230 13.55 -2.83 -21.98
C ASP A 230 12.84 -1.43 -21.99
N ASP A 231 12.04 -1.10 -20.97
CA ASP A 231 11.41 0.24 -20.83
C ASP A 231 12.34 1.29 -20.16
N GLU A 232 13.49 0.89 -19.57
CA GLU A 232 14.52 1.84 -19.09
C GLU A 232 15.46 2.32 -20.22
N ASP A 233 14.91 2.65 -21.39
CA ASP A 233 15.63 3.27 -22.52
C ASP A 233 15.96 4.76 -22.26
N THR A 234 16.29 5.09 -21.00
CA THR A 234 17.07 6.27 -20.66
C THR A 234 18.46 6.14 -21.27
N ASN A 235 18.64 6.77 -22.43
CA ASN A 235 19.93 6.89 -23.11
C ASN A 235 20.97 7.61 -22.22
N PHE A 236 21.61 6.86 -21.32
CA PHE A 236 22.86 7.22 -20.68
C PHE A 236 23.98 7.15 -21.72
N GLU A 237 24.01 8.17 -22.60
CA GLU A 237 25.07 8.32 -23.58
C GLU A 237 26.39 8.54 -22.84
N TYR A 238 27.15 7.46 -22.69
CA TYR A 238 28.43 7.42 -22.01
C TYR A 238 29.43 8.31 -22.74
N GLN A 239 29.51 9.57 -22.33
CA GLN A 239 30.65 10.42 -22.65
C GLN A 239 31.85 9.87 -21.86
N PRO A 240 32.88 9.30 -22.52
CA PRO A 240 34.06 8.84 -21.81
C PRO A 240 34.76 10.05 -21.21
N GLU A 241 34.88 10.09 -19.88
CA GLU A 241 35.63 11.14 -19.20
C GLU A 241 37.06 11.18 -19.74
N THR A 242 37.48 12.36 -20.22
CA THR A 242 38.84 12.58 -20.71
C THR A 242 39.81 12.35 -19.54
N PRO A 243 40.77 11.40 -19.63
CA PRO A 243 41.62 11.07 -18.48
C PRO A 243 42.38 12.31 -17.98
N ALA A 244 42.17 12.65 -16.70
CA ALA A 244 42.91 13.74 -16.06
C ALA A 244 44.43 13.46 -16.12
N PRO A 245 45.27 14.47 -16.40
CA PRO A 245 46.71 14.27 -16.54
C PRO A 245 47.31 13.73 -15.23
N ALA A 246 48.10 12.66 -15.34
CA ALA A 246 48.65 11.95 -14.19
C ALA A 246 49.51 12.87 -13.29
N ALA A 247 49.28 12.81 -11.98
CA ALA A 247 50.09 13.52 -11.00
C ALA A 247 51.54 12.95 -10.98
N PRO A 248 52.56 13.78 -10.68
CA PRO A 248 53.94 13.31 -10.56
C PRO A 248 54.11 12.27 -9.44
N ALA A 249 55.00 11.30 -9.67
CA ALA A 249 55.33 10.29 -8.67
C ALA A 249 56.09 10.91 -7.45
N PRO A 250 55.89 10.40 -6.23
CA PRO A 250 56.59 10.90 -5.04
C PRO A 250 58.07 10.50 -5.03
N GLU A 251 58.91 11.41 -4.52
CA GLU A 251 60.37 11.27 -4.45
C GLU A 251 60.81 10.35 -3.28
N PRO A 252 61.94 9.60 -3.37
CA PRO A 252 62.30 8.60 -2.36
C PRO A 252 62.79 9.18 -1.03
N ALA A 253 62.34 8.61 0.09
CA ALA A 253 62.80 8.99 1.43
C ALA A 253 64.19 8.42 1.79
N PRO A 254 65.09 9.19 2.43
CA PRO A 254 66.41 8.71 2.89
C PRO A 254 66.31 7.87 4.18
N ALA A 255 67.35 7.05 4.43
CA ALA A 255 67.32 5.96 5.41
C ALA A 255 67.90 6.27 6.82
N LYS A 256 67.48 5.45 7.79
CA LYS A 256 68.01 5.30 9.18
C LYS A 256 69.29 4.43 9.21
N PRO A 257 70.15 4.47 10.27
CA PRO A 257 69.87 4.06 11.67
C PRO A 257 70.23 5.18 12.68
N THR A 258 70.50 5.05 14.00
CA THR A 258 70.69 3.96 15.01
C THR A 258 70.19 4.54 16.39
N SER A 259 70.34 4.05 17.63
CA SER A 259 70.89 2.84 18.31
C SER A 259 70.25 2.66 19.72
N GLU A 260 70.66 1.58 20.40
CA GLU A 260 70.81 1.41 21.87
C GLU A 260 69.59 1.12 22.78
N ASN A 261 69.90 0.48 23.93
CA ASN A 261 68.98 -0.42 24.66
C ASN A 261 69.40 -0.74 26.12
N THR A 262 68.43 -0.73 27.04
CA THR A 262 68.35 -1.50 28.31
C THR A 262 66.86 -1.45 28.74
N GLY A 263 66.17 -2.50 29.18
CA GLY A 263 66.41 -3.37 30.34
C GLY A 263 65.46 -2.96 31.49
N ASP A 264 64.72 -3.83 32.20
CA ASP A 264 64.64 -5.30 32.15
C ASP A 264 63.38 -5.85 32.90
N THR A 265 63.07 -7.16 32.74
CA THR A 265 62.09 -8.01 33.48
C THR A 265 60.57 -7.86 33.16
N ASN A 266 59.71 -8.89 33.22
CA ASN A 266 59.91 -10.32 33.55
C ASN A 266 58.89 -11.30 32.89
N VAL A 267 59.38 -12.49 32.50
CA VAL A 267 58.77 -13.84 32.25
C VAL A 267 57.24 -14.04 31.94
N ALA A 268 56.96 -14.97 31.01
CA ALA A 268 55.63 -15.45 30.53
C ALA A 268 55.47 -16.99 30.82
N PRO A 269 54.74 -17.90 30.09
CA PRO A 269 53.78 -17.77 28.96
C PRO A 269 52.54 -18.74 29.00
N VAL A 270 51.78 -18.82 27.88
CA VAL A 270 50.77 -19.85 27.43
C VAL A 270 49.56 -20.20 28.34
N THR A 271 48.35 -20.34 27.80
CA THR A 271 47.97 -21.45 26.89
C THR A 271 46.82 -21.06 25.93
N ALA A 272 46.83 -21.61 24.72
CA ALA A 272 45.74 -21.50 23.74
C ALA A 272 45.05 -22.85 23.51
N SER A 273 43.75 -22.83 23.22
CA SER A 273 42.95 -24.02 22.89
C SER A 273 42.16 -23.78 21.60
N GLN A 274 42.48 -24.52 20.54
CA GLN A 274 41.74 -24.55 19.27
C GLN A 274 40.86 -25.82 19.16
N PRO A 275 39.90 -25.87 18.21
CA PRO A 275 38.76 -26.79 18.28
C PRO A 275 38.97 -28.16 17.59
N ALA A 276 38.05 -29.09 17.87
CA ALA A 276 37.93 -30.41 17.23
C ALA A 276 36.41 -30.80 17.17
N PRO A 277 35.97 -31.79 16.35
CA PRO A 277 35.41 -31.37 15.07
C PRO A 277 34.11 -32.08 14.60
N GLY A 278 33.29 -31.32 13.86
CA GLY A 278 32.63 -31.75 12.61
C GLY A 278 31.43 -32.71 12.65
N LEU A 279 30.35 -32.32 11.95
CA LEU A 279 29.58 -33.21 11.08
C LEU A 279 28.73 -32.39 10.07
N ALA A 280 28.79 -32.80 8.79
CA ALA A 280 27.91 -32.48 7.65
C ALA A 280 27.37 -31.05 7.45
N VAL A 281 27.81 -30.40 6.37
CA VAL A 281 27.07 -29.30 5.71
C VAL A 281 26.12 -29.89 4.65
N PRO A 282 24.81 -29.61 4.70
CA PRO A 282 23.95 -29.55 3.52
C PRO A 282 23.93 -28.12 2.95
N VAL A 283 24.01 -27.98 1.62
CA VAL A 283 23.87 -26.67 0.96
C VAL A 283 22.40 -26.25 1.00
N ALA A 284 22.09 -25.25 1.83
CA ALA A 284 20.79 -24.61 1.92
C ALA A 284 20.89 -23.14 1.46
N ILE A 285 20.78 -22.94 0.15
CA ILE A 285 20.46 -21.62 -0.41
C ILE A 285 19.02 -21.25 0.01
N ASN A 286 18.71 -19.96 0.11
CA ASN A 286 17.37 -19.41 0.30
C ASN A 286 16.76 -19.39 1.73
N THR A 287 17.54 -18.98 2.74
CA THR A 287 16.98 -18.58 4.06
C THR A 287 16.79 -17.06 4.18
N SER A 288 17.67 -16.25 3.58
CA SER A 288 17.69 -14.79 3.76
C SER A 288 16.49 -14.07 3.16
N GLN A 289 16.01 -14.52 1.98
CA GLN A 289 14.80 -13.94 1.36
C GLN A 289 13.54 -14.30 2.15
N ASN A 290 13.47 -15.49 2.76
CA ASN A 290 12.27 -15.98 3.44
C ASN A 290 12.00 -15.25 4.76
N ILE A 291 13.04 -14.80 5.47
CA ILE A 291 12.88 -13.94 6.65
C ILE A 291 12.42 -12.53 6.23
N GLN A 292 12.92 -12.00 5.11
CA GLN A 292 12.44 -10.70 4.60
C GLN A 292 11.01 -10.78 4.07
N SER A 293 10.64 -11.81 3.31
CA SER A 293 9.27 -11.96 2.78
C SER A 293 8.23 -12.00 3.90
N ASN A 294 8.47 -12.75 4.97
CA ASN A 294 7.58 -12.79 6.13
C ASN A 294 7.45 -11.43 6.85
N VAL A 295 8.51 -10.62 6.89
CA VAL A 295 8.47 -9.25 7.47
C VAL A 295 7.70 -8.29 6.57
N TYR A 296 7.85 -8.40 5.24
CA TYR A 296 7.06 -7.64 4.29
C TYR A 296 5.57 -8.05 4.34
N GLU A 297 5.25 -9.35 4.25
CA GLU A 297 3.89 -9.90 4.34
C GLU A 297 3.16 -9.49 5.63
N ALA A 298 3.81 -9.61 6.79
CA ALA A 298 3.18 -9.30 8.07
C ALA A 298 3.08 -7.78 8.37
N GLY A 299 4.01 -6.97 7.87
CA GLY A 299 4.16 -5.56 8.24
C GLY A 299 3.60 -4.54 7.25
N VAL A 300 3.57 -4.82 5.94
CA VAL A 300 3.28 -3.82 4.89
C VAL A 300 1.84 -3.86 4.40
N TYR A 301 1.25 -5.05 4.23
CA TYR A 301 0.06 -5.28 3.39
C TYR A 301 -1.28 -4.73 3.90
N LYS A 302 -1.32 -3.96 4.99
CA LYS A 302 -2.57 -3.60 5.67
C LYS A 302 -2.82 -2.12 5.89
N ILE A 303 -1.79 -1.27 5.85
CA ILE A 303 -2.01 0.14 6.17
C ILE A 303 -2.61 0.89 4.97
N TRP A 304 -3.85 1.36 5.15
CA TRP A 304 -4.52 2.36 4.30
C TRP A 304 -4.52 2.02 2.80
N LEU A 305 -4.90 0.79 2.47
CA LEU A 305 -5.23 0.41 1.10
C LEU A 305 -6.68 0.78 0.82
N ALA A 306 -6.83 1.76 -0.07
CA ALA A 306 -8.10 2.33 -0.51
C ALA A 306 -8.83 1.39 -1.49
N GLN A 307 -10.15 1.63 -1.59
CA GLN A 307 -11.08 1.02 -2.55
C GLN A 307 -11.07 -0.51 -2.54
N HIS A 308 -12.07 -1.04 -1.85
CA HIS A 308 -12.46 -2.46 -1.76
C HIS A 308 -11.44 -3.36 -1.00
#